data_AF-A0A497EY83-F1
#
_entry.id   AF-A0A497EY83-F1
#
_cell.length_a   1.000
_cell.length_b   1.000
_cell.length_c   1.000
_cell.angle_alpha   90.00
_cell.angle_beta   90.00
_cell.angle_gamma   90.00
#
_symmetry.space_group_name_H-M   'P 1'
#
loop_
_entity.id
_entity.type
_entity.pdbx_description
1 polymer ?
#
loop_
_entity_poly.entity_id
_entity_poly.type
_entity_poly.pdbx_seq_one_letter_code
_entity_poly.pdbx_strand_id
1 'polypeptide(L)'
;MLLSTRSIIDAIAFVKSGNYPMISRDFNLLLMNCINGCPPEKLLREYAFNQPSVTLRQGLIAIANMPEISASTLNFTSKYSSTEIRRIYREQSAKLELYCLLIIVQGLLFPFTYMFLLFYLGFSLSPLVFLLVPLQLILLVLTSKALASHAVELLG
;
A
#
# COMPACT_ATOMS: atom_id res chain seq x y z
N MET A 1 -11.64 -14.66 14.26
CA MET A 1 -13.00 -14.81 13.69
C MET A 1 -13.33 -16.25 13.28
N LEU A 2 -12.43 -17.04 12.66
CA LEU A 2 -12.73 -18.45 12.30
C LEU A 2 -12.62 -19.48 13.45
N LEU A 3 -11.92 -19.17 14.54
CA LEU A 3 -11.83 -20.03 15.73
C LEU A 3 -13.16 -20.16 16.51
N SER A 4 -14.08 -19.21 16.31
CA SER A 4 -15.38 -19.17 17.00
C SER A 4 -16.43 -20.04 16.32
N THR A 5 -16.34 -20.24 15.01
CA THR A 5 -17.41 -20.85 14.20
C THR A 5 -17.19 -22.34 13.93
N ARG A 6 -15.98 -22.89 14.13
CA ARG A 6 -15.59 -24.31 13.95
C ARG A 6 -15.87 -24.94 12.56
N SER A 7 -16.68 -24.34 11.70
CA SER A 7 -17.01 -24.77 10.35
C SER A 7 -16.92 -23.62 9.35
N ILE A 8 -16.49 -23.92 8.12
CA ILE A 8 -16.47 -22.96 7.00
C ILE A 8 -17.88 -22.45 6.70
N ILE A 9 -18.90 -23.31 6.86
CA ILE A 9 -20.31 -22.95 6.65
C ILE A 9 -20.74 -21.86 7.65
N ASP A 10 -20.37 -22.02 8.91
CA ASP A 10 -20.69 -21.03 9.96
C ASP A 10 -19.93 -19.72 9.74
N ALA A 11 -18.71 -19.78 9.20
CA ALA A 11 -17.98 -18.59 8.79
C ALA A 11 -18.65 -17.88 7.60
N ILE A 12 -19.17 -18.62 6.63
CA ILE A 12 -19.95 -18.07 5.51
C ILE A 12 -21.23 -17.40 6.04
N ALA A 13 -21.94 -18.05 6.97
CA ALA A 13 -23.13 -17.52 7.60
C ALA A 13 -22.85 -16.24 8.41
N PHE A 14 -21.71 -16.18 9.09
CA PHE A 14 -21.26 -14.98 9.81
C PHE A 14 -20.95 -13.81 8.86
N VAL A 15 -20.26 -14.05 7.75
CA VAL A 15 -19.95 -12.98 6.77
C VAL A 15 -21.23 -12.48 6.09
N LYS A 16 -22.20 -13.35 5.84
CA LYS A 16 -23.53 -12.97 5.37
C LYS A 16 -24.21 -11.97 6.33
N SER A 17 -24.08 -12.13 7.65
CA SER A 17 -24.73 -11.25 8.64
C SER A 17 -23.96 -9.96 8.94
N GLY A 18 -22.73 -9.80 8.42
CA GLY A 18 -21.84 -8.67 8.72
C GLY A 18 -22.18 -7.32 8.07
N ASN A 19 -23.30 -7.17 7.35
CA ASN A 19 -23.72 -5.94 6.66
C ASN A 19 -22.68 -5.35 5.68
N TYR A 20 -22.05 -6.21 4.87
CA TYR A 20 -21.16 -5.81 3.78
C TYR A 20 -21.96 -5.71 2.46
N PRO A 21 -22.13 -4.53 1.84
CA PRO A 21 -23.13 -4.30 0.78
C PRO A 21 -23.10 -5.29 -0.39
N MET A 22 -21.92 -5.65 -0.88
CA MET A 22 -21.75 -6.60 -1.99
C MET A 22 -21.41 -8.00 -1.48
N ILE A 23 -20.46 -8.09 -0.54
CA ILE A 23 -19.93 -9.35 -0.03
C ILE A 23 -21.02 -10.15 0.70
N SER A 24 -21.85 -9.51 1.54
CA SER A 24 -22.90 -10.22 2.29
C SER A 24 -24.00 -10.78 1.36
N ARG A 25 -24.27 -10.10 0.23
CA ARG A 25 -25.19 -10.60 -0.80
C ARG A 25 -24.64 -11.85 -1.48
N ASP A 26 -23.37 -11.83 -1.87
CA ASP A 26 -22.73 -12.96 -2.53
C ASP A 26 -22.57 -14.15 -1.58
N PHE A 27 -22.23 -13.90 -0.32
CA PHE A 27 -22.15 -14.92 0.72
C PHE A 27 -23.51 -15.54 1.05
N ASN A 28 -24.61 -14.82 0.85
CA ASN A 28 -25.95 -15.41 0.95
C ASN A 28 -26.20 -16.45 -0.14
N LEU A 29 -25.76 -16.19 -1.38
CA LEU A 29 -25.86 -17.16 -2.48
C LEU A 29 -24.95 -18.38 -2.24
N LEU A 30 -23.73 -18.15 -1.76
CA LEU A 30 -22.81 -19.23 -1.39
C LEU A 30 -23.42 -20.14 -0.32
N LEU A 31 -24.03 -19.56 0.72
CA LEU A 31 -24.68 -20.31 1.79
C LEU A 31 -25.85 -21.16 1.26
N MET A 32 -26.69 -20.61 0.38
CA MET A 32 -27.79 -21.36 -0.23
C MET A 32 -27.28 -22.54 -1.06
N ASN A 33 -26.20 -22.35 -1.82
CA ASN A 33 -25.60 -23.43 -2.59
C ASN A 33 -24.97 -24.51 -1.69
N CYS A 34 -24.43 -24.14 -0.52
CA CYS A 34 -23.95 -25.09 0.48
C CYS A 34 -25.10 -25.95 1.03
N ILE A 35 -26.25 -25.34 1.33
CA ILE A 35 -27.45 -26.04 1.81
C ILE A 35 -27.98 -27.01 0.73
N ASN A 36 -27.83 -26.66 -0.54
CA ASN A 36 -28.17 -27.52 -1.69
C ASN A 36 -27.17 -28.67 -1.93
N GLY A 37 -26.21 -28.91 -1.03
CA GLY A 37 -25.28 -30.04 -1.08
C GLY A 37 -23.99 -29.79 -1.87
N CYS A 38 -23.72 -28.55 -2.31
CA CYS A 38 -22.43 -28.22 -2.91
C CYS A 38 -21.36 -28.03 -1.82
N PRO A 39 -20.13 -28.55 -2.02
CA PRO A 39 -19.06 -28.44 -1.04
C PRO A 39 -18.63 -26.96 -0.85
N PRO A 40 -18.60 -26.45 0.39
CA PRO A 40 -18.32 -25.05 0.69
C PRO A 40 -16.91 -24.62 0.25
N GLU A 41 -15.94 -25.52 0.27
CA GLU A 41 -14.55 -25.26 -0.13
C GLU A 41 -14.46 -24.90 -1.61
N LYS A 42 -15.20 -25.64 -2.44
CA LYS A 42 -15.23 -25.41 -3.91
C LYS A 42 -15.88 -24.06 -4.21
N LEU A 43 -17.03 -23.78 -3.59
CA LEU A 43 -17.77 -22.54 -3.76
C LEU A 43 -16.96 -21.31 -3.30
N LEU A 44 -16.28 -21.42 -2.16
CA LEU A 44 -15.43 -20.35 -1.63
C LEU A 44 -14.23 -20.09 -2.54
N ARG A 45 -13.63 -21.15 -3.11
CA ARG A 45 -12.51 -21.04 -4.06
C ARG A 45 -12.94 -20.37 -5.37
N GLU A 46 -14.08 -20.78 -5.94
CA GLU A 46 -14.64 -20.17 -7.15
C GLU A 46 -14.97 -18.69 -6.92
N TYR A 47 -15.59 -18.37 -5.79
CA TYR A 47 -15.84 -16.98 -5.41
C TYR A 47 -14.54 -16.18 -5.27
N ALA A 48 -13.51 -16.74 -4.64
CA ALA A 48 -12.23 -16.07 -4.45
C ALA A 48 -11.55 -15.67 -5.77
N PHE A 49 -11.61 -16.52 -6.81
CA PHE A 49 -11.03 -16.21 -8.12
C PHE A 49 -11.70 -15.02 -8.80
N ASN A 50 -12.99 -14.80 -8.53
CA ASN A 50 -13.77 -13.69 -9.10
C ASN A 50 -13.60 -12.37 -8.31
N GLN A 51 -12.80 -12.36 -7.24
CA GLN A 51 -12.61 -11.16 -6.43
C GLN A 51 -11.52 -10.24 -7.01
N PRO A 52 -11.80 -8.93 -7.14
CA PRO A 52 -10.83 -7.97 -7.65
C PRO A 52 -9.69 -7.71 -6.66
N SER A 53 -9.98 -7.79 -5.36
CA SER A 53 -8.96 -7.62 -4.31
C SER A 53 -8.05 -8.84 -4.21
N VAL A 54 -6.76 -8.63 -4.50
CA VAL A 54 -5.73 -9.67 -4.40
C VAL A 54 -5.63 -10.23 -2.99
N THR A 55 -5.71 -9.38 -1.97
CA THR A 55 -5.63 -9.77 -0.55
C THR A 55 -6.81 -10.64 -0.14
N LEU A 56 -8.03 -10.23 -0.51
CA LEU A 56 -9.24 -10.98 -0.19
C LEU A 56 -9.25 -12.32 -0.95
N ARG A 57 -8.87 -12.34 -2.23
CA ARG A 57 -8.71 -13.56 -3.03
C ARG A 57 -7.74 -14.54 -2.39
N GLN A 58 -6.54 -14.08 -2.02
CA GLN A 58 -5.53 -14.94 -1.39
C GLN A 58 -5.99 -15.46 -0.03
N GLY A 59 -6.63 -14.62 0.79
CA GLY A 59 -7.19 -15.02 2.08
C GLY A 59 -8.25 -16.10 1.95
N LEU A 60 -9.19 -15.94 1.01
CA LEU A 60 -10.27 -16.90 0.76
C LEU A 60 -9.74 -18.23 0.19
N ILE A 61 -8.77 -18.19 -0.74
CA ILE A 61 -8.12 -19.40 -1.26
C ILE A 61 -7.39 -20.16 -0.14
N ALA A 62 -6.70 -19.44 0.74
CA ALA A 62 -6.02 -20.04 1.88
C ALA A 62 -7.00 -20.74 2.82
N ILE A 63 -8.16 -20.13 3.08
CA ILE A 63 -9.23 -20.73 3.90
C ILE A 63 -9.85 -21.95 3.20
N ALA A 64 -10.11 -21.88 1.90
CA ALA A 64 -10.73 -22.96 1.12
C ALA A 64 -9.85 -24.22 0.99
N ASN A 65 -8.53 -24.06 1.07
CA ASN A 65 -7.57 -25.16 0.88
C ASN A 65 -7.18 -25.87 2.19
N MET A 66 -7.69 -25.42 3.34
CA MET A 66 -7.28 -25.93 4.65
C MET A 66 -8.30 -26.93 5.21
N PRO A 67 -7.94 -28.22 5.39
CA PRO A 67 -8.82 -29.23 5.95
C PRO A 67 -9.04 -29.08 7.46
N GLU A 68 -8.11 -28.46 8.20
CA GLU A 68 -8.25 -28.11 9.61
C GLU A 68 -7.73 -26.69 9.88
N ILE A 69 -8.58 -25.85 10.48
CA ILE A 69 -8.24 -24.45 10.81
C ILE A 69 -7.49 -24.44 12.15
N SER A 70 -6.18 -24.66 12.09
CA SER A 70 -5.27 -24.47 13.23
C SER A 70 -5.01 -22.97 13.49
N ALA A 71 -4.81 -22.60 14.76
CA ALA A 71 -4.39 -21.25 15.13
C ALA A 71 -3.03 -20.85 14.49
N SER A 72 -2.16 -21.83 14.18
CA SER A 72 -0.86 -21.58 13.55
C SER A 72 -0.97 -21.17 12.08
N THR A 73 -1.95 -21.69 11.35
CA THR A 73 -2.17 -21.37 9.93
C THR A 73 -2.90 -20.03 9.74
N LEU A 74 -3.77 -19.65 10.67
CA LEU A 74 -4.35 -18.31 10.70
C LEU A 74 -3.29 -17.22 10.93
N ASN A 75 -2.29 -17.52 11.76
CA ASN A 75 -1.14 -16.65 11.98
C ASN A 75 -0.21 -16.56 10.75
N PHE A 76 -0.20 -17.59 9.90
CA PHE A 76 0.55 -17.57 8.65
C PHE A 76 -0.13 -16.62 7.66
N THR A 77 -1.43 -16.75 7.41
CA THR A 77 -2.15 -15.86 6.48
C THR A 77 -2.15 -14.39 6.92
N SER A 78 -2.27 -14.11 8.23
CA SER A 78 -2.10 -12.75 8.76
C SER A 78 -0.67 -12.23 8.61
N LYS A 79 0.35 -13.09 8.77
CA LYS A 79 1.74 -12.75 8.45
C LYS A 79 1.93 -12.39 6.99
N TYR A 80 1.32 -13.11 6.04
CA TYR A 80 1.43 -12.76 4.61
C TYR A 80 0.82 -11.39 4.28
N SER A 81 -0.37 -11.10 4.83
CA SER A 81 -0.99 -9.78 4.68
C SER A 81 -0.14 -8.67 5.28
N SER A 82 0.40 -8.88 6.49
CA SER A 82 1.27 -7.90 7.13
C SER A 82 2.63 -7.75 6.44
N THR A 83 3.20 -8.79 5.84
CA THR A 83 4.44 -8.68 5.06
C THR A 83 4.23 -7.88 3.78
N GLU A 84 3.09 -8.04 3.11
CA GLU A 84 2.79 -7.29 1.88
C GLU A 84 2.52 -5.82 2.21
N ILE A 85 1.76 -5.55 3.28
CA ILE A 85 1.57 -4.18 3.79
C ILE A 85 2.92 -3.56 4.17
N ARG A 86 3.79 -4.32 4.86
CA ARG A 86 5.12 -3.85 5.24
C ARG A 86 6.02 -3.61 4.03
N ARG A 87 5.89 -4.41 2.98
CA ARG A 87 6.60 -4.23 1.71
C ARG A 87 6.14 -2.95 1.02
N ILE A 88 4.84 -2.77 0.82
CA ILE A 88 4.26 -1.56 0.21
C ILE A 88 4.68 -0.32 1.02
N TYR A 89 4.56 -0.38 2.35
CA TYR A 89 4.99 0.71 3.22
C TYR A 89 6.49 1.00 3.09
N ARG A 90 7.33 -0.02 2.98
CA ARG A 90 8.78 0.14 2.79
C ARG A 90 9.12 0.75 1.43
N GLU A 91 8.45 0.32 0.36
CA GLU A 91 8.63 0.89 -0.98
C GLU A 91 8.21 2.36 -1.01
N GLN A 92 7.08 2.70 -0.39
CA GLN A 92 6.61 4.08 -0.27
C GLN A 92 7.53 4.95 0.60
N SER A 93 8.00 4.41 1.73
CA SER A 93 8.95 5.09 2.62
C SER A 93 10.27 5.37 1.92
N ALA A 94 10.79 4.43 1.12
CA ALA A 94 12.02 4.62 0.36
C ALA A 94 11.89 5.72 -0.71
N LYS A 95 10.73 5.81 -1.39
CA LYS A 95 10.44 6.92 -2.32
C LYS A 95 10.41 8.26 -1.59
N LEU A 96 9.77 8.33 -0.43
CA LEU A 96 9.72 9.54 0.40
C LEU A 96 11.12 9.96 0.88
N GLU A 97 11.95 9.00 1.27
CA GLU A 97 13.33 9.24 1.69
C GLU A 97 14.18 9.82 0.55
N LEU A 98 14.08 9.24 -0.66
CA LEU A 98 14.70 9.79 -1.87
C LEU A 98 14.26 11.24 -2.14
N TYR A 99 12.97 11.50 -2.02
CA TYR A 99 12.39 12.83 -2.22
C TYR A 99 12.91 13.84 -1.19
N CYS A 100 12.97 13.46 0.08
CA CYS A 100 13.57 14.28 1.13
C CYS A 100 15.05 14.58 0.84
N LEU A 101 15.81 13.55 0.42
CA LEU A 101 17.21 13.70 0.04
C LEU A 101 17.38 14.70 -1.11
N LEU A 102 16.55 14.64 -2.15
CA LEU A 102 16.60 15.58 -3.27
C LEU A 102 16.36 17.02 -2.82
N ILE A 103 15.39 17.25 -1.95
CA ILE A 103 15.12 18.59 -1.39
C ILE A 103 16.32 19.09 -0.59
N ILE A 104 16.94 18.23 0.24
CA ILE A 104 18.12 18.60 1.04
C ILE A 104 19.31 18.93 0.13
N VAL A 105 19.57 18.11 -0.88
CA VAL A 105 20.68 18.34 -1.82
C VAL A 105 20.46 19.63 -2.61
N GLN A 106 19.26 19.86 -3.12
CA GLN A 106 18.95 21.04 -3.93
C GLN A 106 18.86 22.32 -3.10
N GLY A 107 18.27 22.26 -1.91
CA GLY A 107 18.02 23.41 -1.04
C GLY A 107 19.20 23.80 -0.17
N LEU A 108 20.06 22.86 0.22
CA LEU A 108 21.19 23.09 1.10
C LEU A 108 22.51 22.83 0.38
N LEU A 109 22.76 21.60 -0.06
CA LEU A 109 24.12 21.22 -0.50
C LEU A 109 24.56 21.97 -1.76
N PHE A 110 23.68 22.11 -2.74
CA PHE A 110 23.94 22.81 -3.99
C PHE A 110 24.27 24.30 -3.80
N PRO A 111 23.46 25.13 -3.11
CA PRO A 111 23.79 26.54 -2.94
C PRO A 111 25.06 26.75 -2.11
N PHE A 112 25.30 25.92 -1.09
CA PHE A 112 26.52 26.01 -0.29
C PHE A 112 27.78 25.69 -1.09
N THR A 113 27.80 24.57 -1.81
CA THR A 113 28.94 24.18 -2.65
C THR A 113 29.19 25.18 -3.78
N TYR A 114 28.12 25.69 -4.39
CA TYR A 114 28.21 26.69 -5.45
C TYR A 114 28.75 28.04 -4.94
N MET A 115 28.29 28.52 -3.79
CA MET A 115 28.83 29.73 -3.15
C MET A 115 30.31 29.58 -2.82
N PHE A 116 30.72 28.41 -2.32
CA PHE A 116 32.12 28.12 -2.02
C PHE A 116 33.01 28.14 -3.27
N LEU A 117 32.51 27.58 -4.38
CA LEU A 117 33.19 27.60 -5.68
C LEU A 117 33.37 29.03 -6.20
N LEU A 118 32.31 29.85 -6.16
CA LEU A 118 32.35 31.24 -6.58
C LEU A 118 33.31 32.08 -5.75
N PHE A 119 33.36 31.83 -4.45
CA PHE A 119 34.33 32.46 -3.55
C PHE A 119 35.77 32.10 -3.93
N TYR A 120 36.04 30.83 -4.21
CA TYR A 120 37.36 30.36 -4.65
C TYR A 120 37.82 30.99 -5.96
N LEU A 121 36.92 31.16 -6.94
CA LEU A 121 37.21 31.78 -8.23
C LEU A 121 37.29 33.32 -8.18
N GLY A 122 36.99 33.95 -7.03
CA GLY A 122 37.03 35.41 -6.87
C GLY A 122 35.86 36.17 -7.52
N PHE A 123 34.81 35.47 -7.97
CA PHE A 123 33.62 36.08 -8.58
C PHE A 123 32.51 36.42 -7.57
N SER A 124 32.82 36.47 -6.27
CA SER A 124 31.83 36.68 -5.21
C SER A 124 31.04 38.00 -5.33
N LEU A 125 31.63 39.03 -5.94
CA LEU A 125 31.03 40.35 -6.17
C LEU A 125 30.32 40.48 -7.53
N SER A 126 30.30 39.41 -8.33
CA SER A 126 29.66 39.43 -9.64
C SER A 126 28.13 39.63 -9.50
N PRO A 127 27.54 40.59 -10.23
CA PRO A 127 26.08 40.78 -10.26
C PRO A 127 25.30 39.52 -10.68
N LEU A 128 25.96 38.59 -11.40
CA LEU A 128 25.35 37.33 -11.84
C LEU A 128 24.96 36.42 -10.66
N VAL A 129 25.68 36.50 -9.54
CA VAL A 129 25.37 35.71 -8.32
C VAL A 129 24.00 36.08 -7.77
N PHE A 130 23.61 37.35 -7.90
CA PHE A 130 22.31 37.84 -7.44
C PHE A 130 21.14 37.31 -8.27
N LEU A 131 21.38 36.98 -9.55
CA LEU A 131 20.38 36.39 -10.46
C LEU A 131 20.20 34.88 -10.23
N LEU A 132 21.21 34.21 -9.68
CA LEU A 132 21.18 32.79 -9.35
C LEU A 132 20.32 32.46 -8.12
N VAL A 133 20.26 33.36 -7.14
CA VAL A 133 19.41 33.19 -5.94
C VAL A 133 17.91 33.01 -6.29
N PRO A 134 17.26 33.91 -7.06
CA PRO A 134 15.87 33.72 -7.44
C PRO A 134 15.69 32.50 -8.37
N LEU A 135 16.64 32.20 -9.25
CA LEU A 135 16.62 31.01 -10.09
C LEU A 135 16.59 29.72 -9.24
N GLN A 136 17.45 29.64 -8.23
CA GLN A 136 17.52 28.53 -7.28
C GLN A 136 16.20 28.35 -6.52
N LEU A 137 15.60 29.45 -6.05
CA LEU A 137 14.32 29.44 -5.36
C LEU A 137 13.18 28.98 -6.26
N ILE A 138 13.13 29.45 -7.50
CA ILE A 138 12.13 29.02 -8.49
C ILE A 138 12.26 27.51 -8.73
N LEU A 139 13.50 27.03 -8.95
CA LEU A 139 13.75 25.60 -9.16
C LEU A 139 13.32 24.77 -7.95
N LEU A 140 13.59 25.24 -6.73
CA LEU A 140 13.21 24.57 -5.48
C LEU A 140 11.68 24.48 -5.32
N VAL A 141 10.98 25.58 -5.60
CA VAL A 141 9.51 25.61 -5.53
C VAL A 141 8.88 24.71 -6.59
N LEU A 142 9.48 24.63 -7.77
CA LEU A 142 8.98 23.81 -8.87
C LEU A 142 9.18 22.32 -8.57
N THR A 143 10.34 21.93 -8.04
CA THR A 143 10.59 20.55 -7.62
C THR A 143 9.75 20.17 -6.41
N SER A 144 9.57 21.06 -5.43
CA SER A 144 8.71 20.78 -4.27
C SER A 144 7.25 20.62 -4.66
N LYS A 145 6.75 21.40 -5.63
CA LYS A 145 5.38 21.27 -6.15
C LYS A 145 5.18 19.97 -6.92
N ALA A 146 6.14 19.61 -7.79
CA ALA A 146 6.11 18.34 -8.52
C ALA A 146 6.19 17.12 -7.58
N LEU A 147 6.97 17.22 -6.50
CA LEU A 147 7.00 16.20 -5.46
C LEU A 147 5.68 16.11 -4.69
N ALA A 148 5.10 17.25 -4.31
CA ALA A 148 3.84 17.28 -3.57
C ALA A 148 2.70 16.67 -4.38
N SER A 149 2.63 16.91 -5.69
CA SER A 149 1.64 16.26 -6.56
C SER A 149 1.81 14.74 -6.61
N HIS A 150 3.04 14.24 -6.70
CA HIS A 150 3.29 12.79 -6.66
C HIS A 150 3.10 12.17 -5.28
N ALA A 151 3.34 12.92 -4.20
CA ALA A 151 3.07 12.45 -2.84
C ALA A 151 1.56 12.28 -2.58
N VAL A 152 0.72 13.18 -3.14
CA VAL A 152 -0.75 13.07 -3.08
C VAL A 152 -1.23 11.84 -3.85
N GLU A 153 -0.61 11.53 -4.98
CA GLU A 153 -0.91 10.36 -5.81
C GLU A 153 -0.49 9.03 -5.17
N LEU A 154 0.43 9.05 -4.18
CA LEU A 154 0.87 7.86 -3.44
C LEU A 154 0.04 7.59 -2.16
N LEU A 155 -0.75 8.57 -1.71
CA LEU A 155 -1.57 8.51 -0.50
C LEU A 155 -3.08 8.34 -0.76
N GLY A 156 -3.54 8.53 -2.00
CA GLY A 156 -4.91 8.25 -2.46
C GLY A 156 -5.03 6.90 -3.16
#